data_AF-A0A5D8YP64-F1
#
_entry.id   AF-A0A5D8YP64-F1
#
_cell.length_a   1.000
_cell.length_b   1.000
_cell.length_c   1.000
_cell.angle_alpha   90.00
_cell.angle_beta   90.00
_cell.angle_gamma   90.00
#
_symmetry.space_group_name_H-M   'P 1'
#
loop_
_entity.id
_entity.type
_entity.pdbx_description
1 polymer ?
#
loop_
_entity_poly.entity_id
_entity_poly.type
_entity_poly.pdbx_seq_one_letter_code
_entity_poly.pdbx_strand_id
1 'polypeptide(L)'
;MRLLNATFPSTYTTHTEPSATISFSVDDICKSIGISRVQLYRKVKALLDCSITDYILNRRLQKAKYLLLNEDLSIAEVTYQVGFSSPTYFATVFKARYDCTPTAYKKNATKDSV
;
A
#
# COMPACT_ATOMS: atom_id res chain seq x y z
N MET A 1 -18.73 -14.18 -51.14
CA MET A 1 -19.44 -13.39 -50.10
C MET A 1 -18.50 -13.17 -48.91
N ARG A 2 -18.59 -12.01 -48.26
CA ARG A 2 -18.33 -11.72 -46.82
C ARG A 2 -18.39 -12.97 -45.90
N LEU A 3 -17.64 -13.17 -44.80
CA LEU A 3 -16.67 -12.44 -43.95
C LEU A 3 -15.72 -13.53 -43.33
N LEU A 4 -14.72 -13.33 -42.44
CA LEU A 4 -14.20 -12.20 -41.63
C LEU A 4 -12.67 -12.42 -41.40
N ASN A 5 -12.10 -11.82 -40.33
CA ASN A 5 -10.75 -11.99 -39.79
C ASN A 5 -10.84 -11.94 -38.25
N ALA A 6 -10.24 -12.90 -37.51
CA ALA A 6 -9.87 -12.81 -36.09
C ALA A 6 -9.18 -14.12 -35.65
N THR A 7 -7.86 -14.13 -35.42
CA THR A 7 -7.17 -13.84 -34.15
C THR A 7 -6.93 -15.10 -33.31
N PHE A 8 -5.65 -15.46 -33.16
CA PHE A 8 -5.17 -16.53 -32.30
C PHE A 8 -5.56 -16.28 -30.82
N PRO A 9 -6.11 -17.28 -30.11
CA PRO A 9 -6.18 -17.24 -28.64
C PRO A 9 -4.79 -17.54 -28.07
N SER A 10 -3.90 -16.54 -28.10
CA SER A 10 -2.67 -16.54 -27.28
C SER A 10 -3.06 -16.18 -25.84
N THR A 11 -3.82 -17.07 -25.20
CA THR A 11 -4.14 -16.97 -23.78
C THR A 11 -2.90 -17.35 -22.98
N TYR A 12 -1.99 -16.38 -22.82
CA TYR A 12 -1.00 -16.45 -21.77
C TYR A 12 -1.73 -16.73 -20.46
N THR A 13 -1.46 -17.89 -19.88
CA THR A 13 -1.79 -18.19 -18.49
C THR A 13 -0.95 -17.25 -17.63
N THR A 14 -1.51 -16.07 -17.35
CA THR A 14 -1.04 -15.26 -16.23
C THR A 14 -1.17 -16.15 -15.00
N HIS A 15 -0.02 -16.63 -14.51
CA HIS A 15 0.08 -17.19 -13.18
C HIS A 15 -0.21 -16.05 -12.21
N THR A 16 -1.50 -15.80 -11.98
CA THR A 16 -1.97 -15.04 -10.84
C THR A 16 -1.78 -15.93 -9.62
N GLU A 17 -0.51 -16.08 -9.22
CA GLU A 17 -0.17 -16.15 -7.81
C GLU A 17 -1.07 -15.11 -7.12
N PRO A 18 -1.87 -15.49 -6.11
CA PRO A 18 -2.58 -14.52 -5.31
C PRO A 18 -1.55 -13.81 -4.43
N SER A 19 -0.73 -12.96 -5.07
CA SER A 19 0.21 -12.06 -4.44
C SER A 19 -0.60 -11.24 -3.45
N ALA A 20 -0.46 -11.64 -2.19
CA ALA A 20 -1.38 -11.28 -1.14
C ALA A 20 -1.27 -9.78 -0.91
N THR A 21 -2.07 -9.04 -1.65
CA THR A 21 -2.31 -7.62 -1.46
C THR A 21 -3.19 -7.54 -0.22
N ILE A 22 -2.55 -7.79 0.93
CA ILE A 22 -3.14 -7.71 2.25
C ILE A 22 -3.54 -6.25 2.39
N SER A 23 -4.80 -5.98 2.07
CA SER A 23 -5.50 -4.78 2.47
C SER A 23 -5.35 -4.71 3.99
N PHE A 24 -4.45 -3.85 4.46
CA PHE A 24 -4.36 -3.50 5.88
C PHE A 24 -5.50 -2.52 6.19
N SER A 25 -6.74 -3.01 6.08
CA SER A 25 -7.94 -2.35 6.58
C SER A 25 -8.21 -2.80 8.02
N VAL A 26 -8.91 -1.94 8.78
CA VAL A 26 -9.45 -2.30 10.10
C VAL A 26 -10.29 -3.58 9.99
N ASP A 27 -11.02 -3.75 8.88
CA ASP A 27 -11.92 -4.88 8.67
C ASP A 27 -11.18 -6.22 8.49
N ASP A 28 -10.09 -6.21 7.73
CA ASP A 28 -9.25 -7.38 7.48
C ASP A 28 -8.49 -7.81 8.75
N ILE A 29 -8.08 -6.84 9.58
CA ILE A 29 -7.51 -7.09 10.91
C ILE A 29 -8.57 -7.69 11.85
N CYS A 30 -9.81 -7.19 11.81
CA CYS A 30 -10.92 -7.76 12.61
C CYS A 30 -11.24 -9.19 12.21
N LYS A 31 -11.30 -9.48 10.90
CA LYS A 31 -11.52 -10.82 10.33
C LYS A 31 -10.41 -11.80 10.69
N SER A 32 -9.15 -11.40 10.52
CA SER A 32 -7.99 -12.28 10.78
C SER A 32 -7.78 -12.61 12.27
N ILE A 33 -8.19 -11.73 13.19
CA ILE A 33 -8.08 -11.95 14.64
C ILE A 33 -9.40 -12.47 15.25
N GLY A 34 -10.51 -12.44 14.52
CA GLY A 34 -11.82 -12.91 14.98
C GLY A 34 -12.49 -12.00 16.03
N ILE A 35 -12.21 -10.68 16.00
CA ILE A 35 -12.73 -9.71 16.97
C ILE A 35 -13.52 -8.59 16.31
N SER A 36 -14.46 -7.98 17.05
CA SER A 36 -15.21 -6.84 16.52
C SER A 36 -14.34 -5.58 16.43
N ARG A 37 -14.71 -4.64 15.54
CA ARG A 37 -14.01 -3.35 15.42
C ARG A 37 -13.89 -2.66 16.79
N VAL A 38 -14.97 -2.57 17.56
CA VAL A 38 -14.97 -1.97 18.90
C VAL A 38 -13.96 -2.63 19.85
N GLN A 39 -13.83 -3.97 19.81
CA GLN A 39 -12.82 -4.69 20.59
C GLN A 39 -11.39 -4.41 20.11
N LEU A 40 -11.16 -4.32 18.79
CA LEU A 40 -9.87 -3.95 18.22
C LEU A 40 -9.46 -2.51 18.64
N TYR A 41 -10.35 -1.52 18.46
CA TYR A 41 -10.11 -0.13 18.90
C TYR A 41 -9.76 -0.07 20.40
N ARG A 42 -10.54 -0.77 21.25
CA ARG A 42 -10.30 -0.79 22.71
C ARG A 42 -8.99 -1.47 23.09
N LYS A 43 -8.66 -2.62 22.48
CA LYS A 43 -7.40 -3.35 22.72
C LYS A 43 -6.19 -2.55 22.26
N VAL A 44 -6.26 -1.95 21.08
CA VAL A 44 -5.14 -1.16 20.51
C VAL A 44 -4.87 0.06 21.36
N LYS A 45 -5.91 0.83 21.74
CA LYS A 45 -5.74 1.97 22.64
C LYS A 45 -5.19 1.54 24.01
N ALA A 46 -5.65 0.43 24.57
CA ALA A 46 -5.18 -0.05 25.87
C ALA A 46 -3.74 -0.63 25.87
N LEU A 47 -3.20 -1.04 24.71
CA LEU A 47 -1.88 -1.66 24.60
C LEU A 47 -0.80 -0.73 24.01
N LEU A 48 -1.19 0.23 23.17
CA LEU A 48 -0.29 1.05 22.35
C LEU A 48 -0.50 2.56 22.56
N ASP A 49 -1.44 2.96 23.43
CA ASP A 49 -1.89 4.35 23.71
C ASP A 49 -2.14 5.23 22.48
N CYS A 50 -2.47 4.61 21.34
CA CYS A 50 -2.71 5.28 20.07
C CYS A 50 -3.99 4.77 19.40
N SER A 51 -4.48 5.50 18.40
CA SER A 51 -5.60 5.05 17.58
C SER A 51 -5.18 3.92 16.66
N ILE A 52 -6.05 2.92 16.47
CA ILE A 52 -5.85 1.89 15.43
C ILE A 52 -5.77 2.51 14.02
N THR A 53 -6.43 3.65 13.78
CA THR A 53 -6.28 4.40 12.54
C THR A 53 -4.83 4.87 12.35
N ASP A 54 -4.22 5.45 13.38
CA ASP A 54 -2.83 5.92 13.34
C ASP A 54 -1.84 4.76 13.28
N TYR A 55 -2.12 3.65 13.97
CA TYR A 55 -1.32 2.43 13.88
C TYR A 55 -1.28 1.89 12.44
N ILE A 56 -2.46 1.72 11.81
CA ILE A 56 -2.56 1.29 10.41
C ILE A 56 -1.86 2.30 9.49
N LEU A 57 -2.06 3.59 9.71
CA LEU A 57 -1.41 4.65 8.92
C LEU A 57 0.11 4.56 9.00
N ASN A 58 0.67 4.41 10.21
CA ASN A 58 2.11 4.20 10.42
C ASN A 58 2.61 2.94 9.71
N ARG A 59 1.88 1.81 9.78
CA ARG A 59 2.25 0.56 9.08
C ARG A 59 2.25 0.73 7.55
N ARG A 60 1.26 1.44 6.99
CA ARG A 60 1.20 1.78 5.56
C ARG A 60 2.37 2.68 5.14
N LEU A 61 2.69 3.70 5.93
CA LEU A 61 3.81 4.60 5.69
C LEU A 61 5.17 3.91 5.81
N GLN A 62 5.33 2.94 6.73
CA GLN A 62 6.52 2.08 6.81
C GLN A 62 6.67 1.21 5.55
N LYS A 63 5.59 0.57 5.08
CA LYS A 63 5.60 -0.17 3.81
C LYS A 63 5.94 0.77 2.64
N ALA A 64 5.39 1.98 2.61
CA ALA A 64 5.68 2.96 1.58
C ALA A 64 7.17 3.35 1.56
N LYS A 65 7.78 3.58 2.72
CA LYS A 65 9.25 3.80 2.80
C LYS A 65 10.03 2.63 2.21
N TYR A 66 9.68 1.39 2.54
CA TYR A 66 10.36 0.21 1.97
C TYR A 66 10.26 0.20 0.44
N LEU A 67 9.06 0.36 -0.11
CA LEU A 67 8.83 0.34 -1.57
C LEU A 67 9.55 1.48 -2.30
N LEU A 68 9.57 2.69 -1.73
CA LEU A 68 10.27 3.85 -2.30
C LEU A 68 11.79 3.69 -2.35
N LEU A 69 12.37 2.78 -1.56
CA LEU A 69 13.81 2.49 -1.54
C LEU A 69 14.19 1.25 -2.35
N ASN A 70 13.34 0.23 -2.37
CA ASN A 70 13.68 -1.11 -2.88
C ASN A 70 13.01 -1.48 -4.20
N GLU A 71 11.99 -0.74 -4.64
CA GLU A 71 11.26 -1.03 -5.87
C GLU A 71 11.20 0.17 -6.82
N ASP A 72 11.26 -0.10 -8.12
CA ASP A 72 11.27 0.96 -9.12
C ASP A 72 9.87 1.50 -9.51
N LEU A 73 8.97 1.49 -8.53
CA LEU A 73 7.60 1.97 -8.67
C LEU A 73 7.53 3.51 -8.70
N SER A 74 6.52 4.01 -9.40
CA SER A 74 6.11 5.42 -9.32
C SER A 74 5.44 5.72 -7.97
N ILE A 75 5.40 7.00 -7.60
CA ILE A 75 4.72 7.47 -6.38
C ILE A 75 3.22 7.08 -6.39
N ALA A 76 2.60 7.03 -7.57
CA ALA A 76 1.21 6.62 -7.73
C ALA A 76 1.03 5.11 -7.46
N GLU A 77 1.88 4.25 -8.01
CA GLU A 77 1.82 2.81 -7.76
C GLU A 77 2.04 2.49 -6.27
N VAL A 78 3.07 3.07 -5.64
CA VAL A 78 3.31 2.92 -4.20
C VAL A 78 2.10 3.37 -3.38
N THR A 79 1.46 4.50 -3.74
CA THR A 79 0.24 5.00 -3.07
C THR A 79 -0.85 3.92 -3.03
N TYR A 80 -1.18 3.34 -4.18
CA TYR A 80 -2.26 2.35 -4.29
C TYR A 80 -1.86 1.01 -3.64
N GLN A 81 -0.61 0.57 -3.79
CA GLN A 81 -0.09 -0.71 -3.27
C GLN A 81 0.07 -0.74 -1.73
N VAL A 82 0.10 0.43 -1.07
CA VAL A 82 -0.03 0.55 0.40
C VAL A 82 -1.43 0.97 0.87
N GLY A 83 -2.39 1.07 -0.05
CA GLY A 83 -3.82 1.22 0.25
C GLY A 83 -4.30 2.66 0.49
N PHE A 84 -3.62 3.70 -0.02
CA PHE A 84 -4.18 5.05 -0.07
C PHE A 84 -5.04 5.23 -1.33
N SER A 85 -6.18 5.91 -1.19
CA SER A 85 -7.10 6.19 -2.30
C SER A 85 -6.68 7.36 -3.19
N SER A 86 -5.68 8.15 -2.79
CA SER A 86 -5.24 9.35 -3.51
C SER A 86 -3.75 9.63 -3.28
N PRO A 87 -2.94 9.81 -4.35
CA PRO A 87 -1.53 10.18 -4.24
C PRO A 87 -1.31 11.52 -3.55
N THR A 88 -2.24 12.48 -3.71
CA THR A 88 -2.19 13.78 -3.05
C THR A 88 -2.32 13.65 -1.54
N TYR A 89 -3.28 12.85 -1.06
CA TYR A 89 -3.45 12.61 0.38
C TYR A 89 -2.26 11.83 0.96
N PHE A 90 -1.77 10.80 0.25
CA PHE A 90 -0.55 10.09 0.63
C PHE A 90 0.64 11.03 0.77
N ALA A 91 0.90 11.92 -0.21
CA ALA A 91 2.02 12.84 -0.16
C ALA A 91 1.94 13.82 1.02
N THR A 92 0.74 14.34 1.34
CA THR A 92 0.50 15.18 2.51
C THR A 92 0.81 14.44 3.82
N VAL A 93 0.28 13.23 3.99
CA VAL A 93 0.49 12.43 5.21
C VAL A 93 1.94 11.97 5.34
N PHE A 94 2.58 11.53 4.26
CA PHE A 94 3.98 11.12 4.26
C PHE A 94 4.90 12.30 4.63
N LYS A 95 4.65 13.48 4.06
CA LYS A 95 5.37 14.71 4.43
C LYS A 95 5.15 15.09 5.89
N ALA A 96 3.92 15.01 6.40
CA ALA A 96 3.63 15.29 7.81
C ALA A 96 4.27 14.28 8.79
N ARG A 97 4.67 13.09 8.32
CA ARG A 97 5.27 12.03 9.16
C ARG A 97 6.79 11.97 9.11
N TYR A 98 7.40 12.37 8.00
CA TYR A 98 8.83 12.22 7.72
C TYR A 98 9.52 13.51 7.25
N ASP A 99 8.83 14.65 7.32
CA ASP A 99 9.29 16.01 6.94
C ASP A 99 9.83 16.16 5.51
N CYS A 100 9.60 15.16 4.65
CA CYS A 100 10.04 15.10 3.26
C CYS A 100 8.92 14.55 2.36
N THR A 101 8.93 14.91 1.07
CA THR A 101 7.96 14.35 0.11
C THR A 101 8.35 12.94 -0.31
N PRO A 102 7.41 12.06 -0.70
CA PRO A 102 7.72 10.73 -1.23
C PRO A 102 8.74 10.76 -2.39
N THR A 103 8.64 11.76 -3.28
CA THR A 103 9.55 11.97 -4.41
C THR A 103 10.96 12.35 -3.95
N ALA A 104 11.09 13.23 -2.95
CA ALA A 104 12.40 13.57 -2.38
C ALA A 104 13.02 12.36 -1.68
N TYR A 105 12.20 11.57 -0.97
CA TYR A 105 12.62 10.35 -0.30
C TYR A 105 13.18 9.31 -1.28
N LYS A 106 12.47 9.00 -2.38
CA LYS A 106 12.97 8.10 -3.44
C LYS A 106 14.24 8.66 -4.11
N LYS A 107 14.31 9.96 -4.39
CA LYS A 107 15.49 10.58 -5.04
C LYS A 107 16.76 10.58 -4.18
N ASN A 108 16.62 10.68 -2.86
CA ASN A 108 17.78 10.61 -1.97
C ASN A 108 18.36 9.18 -1.93
N ALA A 109 17.51 8.16 -1.92
CA ALA A 109 17.94 6.76 -1.97
C ALA A 109 18.83 6.44 -3.18
N THR A 110 18.49 6.98 -4.35
CA THR A 110 19.25 6.76 -5.60
C THR A 110 20.63 7.43 -5.63
N LYS A 111 21.00 8.21 -4.61
CA LYS A 111 22.30 8.90 -4.56
C LYS A 111 23.39 8.17 -3.78
N ASP A 112 23.02 7.23 -2.91
CA ASP A 112 23.98 6.52 -2.03
C ASP A 112 24.55 5.23 -2.67
N SER A 113 24.45 5.11 -4.00
CA SER A 113 24.90 3.95 -4.79
C SER A 113 25.74 4.34 -6.03
N VAL A 114 26.41 5.50 -6.00
CA VAL A 114 27.30 6.02 -7.05
C VAL A 114 28.67 6.36 -6.46
#